data_AF-A0A3B9TWU3-F1
#
_entry.id   AF-A0A3B9TWU3-F1
#
_cell.length_a   1.000
_cell.length_b   1.000
_cell.length_c   1.000
_cell.angle_alpha   90.00
_cell.angle_beta   90.00
_cell.angle_gamma   90.00
#
_symmetry.space_group_name_H-M   'P 1'
#
loop_
_entity.id
_entity.type
_entity.pdbx_description
1 polymer ?
#
loop_
_entity_poly.entity_id
_entity_poly.type
_entity_poly.pdbx_seq_one_letter_code
_entity_poly.pdbx_strand_id
1 'polypeptide(L)'
;MAGKGSDPLLETFQLGPVRLKNRIFSSGHALSHAQAGRPTDTTLRYQMEKAKGGIGLSFVGGSGTVSPDTAPVFDQLIIDHDIIPFFAELADFYHRHGAALMTQITHLGRRTNANAGDWLPIVAPSANREVLHRGFPRAMDEADILRIVGDFATAARICREAGLDGLEIIASGHLMDQFWSPVTNQRTDRYGGSLDNRMRYSRMVFEAMREAAGPDFALGVRMTMTEQDHDKSGLSEEDNIEIASRLRDDGTIDFLNLVSGRIDTLPRLTSYMPGMAAPLSPFLEQAGRFRREIGLPVLHATRINDLATARHAIREQVVDLVGMTRGHIADPYIVAKLERGEEDRIRNCVGATYCSNFRYCIQNPATAREAQLPHVISPSDAPGQKIVIVGGGPAGMEAARICAERGHEVVLFEASARLGGQVLLAGKPDWRRDLLGITDWLEREID
;
A
#
# COMPACT_ATOMS: atom_id res chain seq x y z
N MET A 1 9.94 18.90 33.70
CA MET A 1 9.29 19.35 32.44
C MET A 1 10.31 19.22 31.33
N ALA A 2 10.33 18.07 30.64
CA ALA A 2 11.17 17.88 29.46
C ALA A 2 10.54 18.62 28.28
N GLY A 3 11.34 19.39 27.53
CA GLY A 3 10.86 20.17 26.39
C GLY A 3 10.16 19.28 25.36
N LYS A 4 9.00 19.74 24.87
CA LYS A 4 8.29 19.14 23.73
C LYS A 4 9.19 19.22 22.48
N GLY A 5 10.04 18.22 22.26
CA GLY A 5 10.50 17.90 20.91
C GLY A 5 9.28 17.45 20.09
N SER A 6 9.17 17.89 18.84
CA SER A 6 8.14 17.42 17.91
C SER A 6 8.16 15.89 17.83
N ASP A 7 6.99 15.25 17.73
CA ASP A 7 6.93 13.82 17.49
C ASP A 7 7.74 13.48 16.22
N PRO A 8 8.67 12.50 16.25
CA PRO A 8 9.49 12.15 15.09
C PRO A 8 8.66 11.78 13.86
N LEU A 9 7.44 11.27 14.05
CA LEU A 9 6.55 10.96 12.94
C LEU A 9 6.02 12.21 12.23
N LEU A 10 5.96 13.34 12.91
CA LEU A 10 5.49 14.63 12.37
C LEU A 10 6.62 15.48 11.77
N GLU A 11 7.85 14.98 11.76
CA GLU A 11 8.98 15.69 11.16
C GLU A 11 8.90 15.66 9.63
N THR A 12 9.24 16.78 9.00
CA THR A 12 9.32 16.86 7.53
C THR A 12 10.44 15.97 6.99
N PHE A 13 10.31 15.51 5.75
CA PHE A 13 11.34 14.71 5.08
C PHE A 13 11.49 15.08 3.61
N GLN A 14 12.71 15.02 3.09
CA GLN A 14 13.01 15.23 1.67
C GLN A 14 13.15 13.87 0.99
N LEU A 15 12.20 13.52 0.12
CA LEU A 15 12.17 12.29 -0.67
C LEU A 15 12.53 12.61 -2.12
N GLY A 16 13.82 12.56 -2.47
CA GLY A 16 14.30 13.03 -3.76
C GLY A 16 13.92 14.51 -3.97
N PRO A 17 13.17 14.87 -5.04
CA PRO A 17 12.70 16.24 -5.26
C PRO A 17 11.49 16.65 -4.38
N VAL A 18 10.82 15.70 -3.71
CA VAL A 18 9.54 15.94 -3.03
C VAL A 18 9.74 16.20 -1.54
N ARG A 19 9.21 17.32 -1.04
CA ARG A 19 9.18 17.61 0.40
C ARG A 19 7.89 17.12 1.05
N LEU A 20 8.01 16.22 2.01
CA LEU A 20 6.91 15.64 2.76
C LEU A 20 6.74 16.35 4.11
N LYS A 21 5.48 16.57 4.52
CA LYS A 21 5.17 17.25 5.79
C LYS A 21 5.33 16.36 7.04
N ASN A 22 5.35 15.04 6.88
CA ASN A 22 5.54 14.07 7.96
C ASN A 22 6.11 12.74 7.43
N ARG A 23 6.48 11.81 8.32
CA ARG A 23 7.14 10.52 8.01
C ARG A 23 6.18 9.36 7.78
N ILE A 24 4.87 9.64 7.63
CA ILE A 24 3.82 8.63 7.52
C ILE A 24 3.30 8.58 6.09
N PHE A 25 3.20 7.37 5.54
CA PHE A 25 2.63 7.16 4.20
C PHE A 25 1.62 6.01 4.11
N SER A 26 0.85 5.99 3.02
CA SER A 26 -0.03 4.89 2.61
C SER A 26 0.49 4.30 1.30
N SER A 27 0.99 3.06 1.34
CA SER A 27 1.61 2.38 0.19
C SER A 27 0.61 2.11 -0.93
N GLY A 28 1.10 1.79 -2.14
CA GLY A 28 0.24 1.32 -3.23
C GLY A 28 -0.55 0.07 -2.81
N HIS A 29 -1.86 0.09 -3.04
CA HIS A 29 -2.80 -1.02 -2.83
C HIS A 29 -4.07 -0.85 -3.66
N ALA A 30 -4.65 -1.95 -4.14
CA ALA A 30 -5.99 -1.96 -4.69
C ALA A 30 -7.02 -2.16 -3.56
N LEU A 31 -7.94 -1.21 -3.39
CA LEU A 31 -9.15 -1.41 -2.57
C LEU A 31 -10.27 -2.12 -3.37
N SER A 32 -10.04 -2.37 -4.66
CA SER A 32 -10.97 -3.06 -5.57
C SER A 32 -12.32 -2.38 -5.76
N HIS A 33 -12.28 -1.05 -5.95
CA HIS A 33 -13.43 -0.21 -6.31
C HIS A 33 -13.28 0.49 -7.66
N ALA A 34 -12.25 0.14 -8.44
CA ALA A 34 -12.17 0.51 -9.85
C ALA A 34 -13.18 -0.31 -10.66
N GLN A 35 -13.64 0.22 -11.79
CA GLN A 35 -14.53 -0.49 -12.71
C GLN A 35 -13.90 -0.51 -14.09
N ALA A 36 -13.66 -1.71 -14.63
CA ALA A 36 -13.03 -1.91 -15.94
C ALA A 36 -11.72 -1.11 -16.10
N GLY A 37 -10.90 -1.05 -15.05
CA GLY A 37 -9.64 -0.31 -15.07
C GLY A 37 -9.77 1.19 -14.85
N ARG A 38 -10.98 1.72 -14.59
CA ARG A 38 -11.26 3.15 -14.43
C ARG A 38 -11.59 3.52 -12.98
N PRO A 39 -11.21 4.72 -12.54
CA PRO A 39 -11.54 5.21 -11.21
C PRO A 39 -13.06 5.44 -11.07
N THR A 40 -13.52 5.40 -9.83
CA THR A 40 -14.91 5.68 -9.44
C THR A 40 -14.97 6.76 -8.36
N ASP A 41 -16.15 7.32 -8.10
CA ASP A 41 -16.38 8.25 -6.98
C ASP A 41 -15.94 7.64 -5.63
N THR A 42 -16.14 6.33 -5.43
CA THR A 42 -15.62 5.63 -4.24
C THR A 42 -14.10 5.69 -4.16
N THR A 43 -13.38 5.45 -5.27
CA THR A 43 -11.91 5.52 -5.28
C THR A 43 -11.41 6.93 -4.96
N LEU A 44 -12.12 7.96 -5.44
CA LEU A 44 -11.80 9.36 -5.20
C LEU A 44 -11.98 9.72 -3.72
N ARG A 45 -13.18 9.50 -3.17
CA ARG A 45 -13.51 9.86 -1.78
C ARG A 45 -12.63 9.15 -0.78
N TYR A 46 -12.42 7.84 -0.96
CA TYR A 46 -11.54 7.05 -0.11
C TYR A 46 -10.12 7.63 -0.01
N GLN A 47 -9.55 8.08 -1.15
CA GLN A 47 -8.23 8.69 -1.15
C GLN A 47 -8.23 10.07 -0.49
N MET A 48 -9.24 10.90 -0.77
CA MET A 48 -9.36 12.24 -0.18
C MET A 48 -9.38 12.23 1.35
N GLU A 49 -9.98 11.21 1.99
CA GLU A 49 -10.01 11.10 3.45
C GLU A 49 -8.62 11.04 4.09
N LYS A 50 -7.63 10.42 3.43
CA LYS A 50 -6.26 10.36 3.95
C LYS A 50 -5.58 11.72 3.94
N ALA A 51 -5.82 12.52 2.90
CA ALA A 51 -5.32 13.89 2.82
C ALA A 51 -5.96 14.78 3.89
N LYS A 52 -7.29 14.67 4.09
CA LYS A 52 -8.01 15.34 5.19
C LYS A 52 -7.45 14.95 6.56
N GLY A 53 -7.11 13.68 6.73
CA GLY A 53 -6.57 13.12 7.96
C GLY A 53 -5.11 13.43 8.25
N GLY A 54 -4.44 14.19 7.36
CA GLY A 54 -3.11 14.74 7.62
C GLY A 54 -1.94 13.91 7.08
N ILE A 55 -2.17 12.88 6.25
CA ILE A 55 -1.08 12.02 5.73
C ILE A 55 0.00 12.83 4.99
N GLY A 56 1.27 12.42 5.10
CA GLY A 56 2.39 13.07 4.41
C GLY A 56 2.50 12.67 2.94
N LEU A 57 2.38 11.37 2.66
CA LEU A 57 2.45 10.78 1.33
C LEU A 57 1.38 9.69 1.15
N SER A 58 0.72 9.64 0.01
CA SER A 58 -0.09 8.49 -0.36
C SER A 58 0.21 8.02 -1.77
N PHE A 59 0.17 6.72 -1.98
CA PHE A 59 0.11 6.12 -3.30
C PHE A 59 -1.36 5.85 -3.66
N VAL A 60 -1.83 6.36 -4.80
CA VAL A 60 -3.15 6.05 -5.36
C VAL A 60 -3.09 4.80 -6.22
N GLY A 61 -4.02 3.87 -5.98
CA GLY A 61 -4.05 2.57 -6.63
C GLY A 61 -2.93 1.64 -6.17
N GLY A 62 -2.83 0.47 -6.81
CA GLY A 62 -1.81 -0.52 -6.51
C GLY A 62 -2.08 -1.84 -7.22
N SER A 63 -1.41 -2.16 -8.32
CA SER A 63 -0.49 -1.34 -9.11
C SER A 63 -1.09 -1.09 -10.49
N GLY A 64 -1.09 0.16 -10.99
CA GLY A 64 -1.72 0.51 -12.25
C GLY A 64 -1.04 -0.10 -13.47
N THR A 65 -1.82 -0.59 -14.43
CA THR A 65 -1.31 -1.32 -15.61
C THR A 65 -0.91 -0.35 -16.72
N VAL A 66 0.29 -0.52 -17.29
CA VAL A 66 0.86 0.44 -18.26
C VAL A 66 0.75 0.01 -19.73
N SER A 67 0.41 -1.25 -20.01
CA SER A 67 0.45 -1.83 -21.36
C SER A 67 -0.77 -2.71 -21.65
N PRO A 68 -1.22 -2.83 -22.92
CA PRO A 68 -2.42 -3.62 -23.27
C PRO A 68 -2.35 -5.12 -22.91
N ASP A 69 -1.16 -5.72 -22.95
CA ASP A 69 -0.91 -7.14 -22.64
C ASP A 69 -0.81 -7.45 -21.13
N THR A 70 -1.11 -6.46 -20.28
CA THR A 70 -1.24 -6.62 -18.82
C THR A 70 -2.60 -6.07 -18.35
N ALA A 71 -3.68 -6.82 -18.61
CA ALA A 71 -5.03 -6.42 -18.21
C ALA A 71 -5.19 -6.21 -16.69
N PRO A 72 -6.10 -5.31 -16.24
CA PRO A 72 -6.34 -5.00 -14.82
C PRO A 72 -7.16 -6.09 -14.10
N VAL A 73 -6.61 -7.30 -13.98
CA VAL A 73 -7.30 -8.48 -13.42
C VAL A 73 -7.54 -8.42 -11.91
N PHE A 74 -6.96 -7.43 -11.22
CA PHE A 74 -7.14 -7.18 -9.78
C PHE A 74 -7.76 -5.80 -9.49
N ASP A 75 -8.62 -5.30 -10.39
CA ASP A 75 -9.22 -3.95 -10.30
C ASP A 75 -8.16 -2.83 -10.23
N GLN A 76 -7.06 -3.03 -10.95
CA GLN A 76 -5.99 -2.05 -11.09
C GLN A 76 -6.47 -0.89 -11.99
N LEU A 77 -5.95 0.31 -11.78
CA LEU A 77 -6.18 1.42 -12.70
C LEU A 77 -5.36 1.22 -13.99
N ILE A 78 -5.93 1.51 -15.15
CA ILE A 78 -5.17 1.59 -16.40
C ILE A 78 -4.52 2.97 -16.46
N ILE A 79 -3.21 3.01 -16.69
CA ILE A 79 -2.43 4.26 -16.77
C ILE A 79 -2.29 4.66 -18.24
N ASP A 80 -3.33 5.32 -18.75
CA ASP A 80 -3.38 5.92 -20.08
C ASP A 80 -3.87 7.38 -19.99
N HIS A 81 -4.06 8.05 -21.12
CA HIS A 81 -4.46 9.46 -21.13
C HIS A 81 -5.80 9.76 -20.43
N ASP A 82 -6.71 8.79 -20.35
CA ASP A 82 -8.03 8.97 -19.73
C ASP A 82 -7.95 9.07 -18.19
N ILE A 83 -6.83 8.68 -17.57
CA ILE A 83 -6.64 8.77 -16.11
C ILE A 83 -6.32 10.19 -15.65
N ILE A 84 -5.87 11.07 -16.55
CA ILE A 84 -5.33 12.40 -16.22
C ILE A 84 -6.30 13.24 -15.38
N PRO A 85 -7.60 13.37 -15.74
CA PRO A 85 -8.52 14.20 -14.95
C PRO A 85 -8.67 13.72 -13.50
N PHE A 86 -8.70 12.41 -13.27
CA PHE A 86 -8.81 11.83 -11.93
C PHE A 86 -7.55 12.07 -11.10
N PHE A 87 -6.38 11.85 -11.68
CA PHE A 87 -5.11 12.12 -10.99
C PHE A 87 -4.91 13.62 -10.72
N ALA A 88 -5.27 14.50 -11.66
CA ALA A 88 -5.20 15.95 -11.46
C ALA A 88 -6.10 16.41 -10.31
N GLU A 89 -7.35 15.94 -10.25
CA GLU A 89 -8.27 16.27 -9.16
C GLU A 89 -7.72 15.80 -7.79
N LEU A 90 -7.19 14.59 -7.72
CA LEU A 90 -6.61 14.07 -6.48
C LEU A 90 -5.31 14.78 -6.10
N ALA A 91 -4.41 15.02 -7.05
CA ALA A 91 -3.15 15.72 -6.80
C ALA A 91 -3.42 17.11 -6.22
N ASP A 92 -4.27 17.90 -6.89
CA ASP A 92 -4.70 19.21 -6.43
C ASP A 92 -5.32 19.14 -5.01
N PHE A 93 -6.11 18.10 -4.72
CA PHE A 93 -6.70 17.91 -3.40
C PHE A 93 -5.63 17.64 -2.33
N TYR A 94 -4.66 16.77 -2.62
CA TYR A 94 -3.56 16.45 -1.71
C TYR A 94 -2.64 17.66 -1.48
N HIS A 95 -2.31 18.40 -2.53
CA HIS A 95 -1.48 19.61 -2.44
C HIS A 95 -2.14 20.70 -1.60
N ARG A 96 -3.46 20.90 -1.70
CA ARG A 96 -4.21 21.82 -0.81
C ARG A 96 -4.15 21.43 0.67
N HIS A 97 -3.90 20.16 0.98
CA HIS A 97 -3.69 19.66 2.35
C HIS A 97 -2.21 19.54 2.71
N GLY A 98 -1.29 20.03 1.87
CA GLY A 98 0.17 19.95 2.08
C GLY A 98 0.71 18.52 2.06
N ALA A 99 0.02 17.60 1.39
CA ALA A 99 0.41 16.20 1.24
C ALA A 99 0.87 15.91 -0.19
N ALA A 100 1.75 14.92 -0.35
CA ALA A 100 2.17 14.44 -1.66
C ALA A 100 1.32 13.25 -2.11
N LEU A 101 1.12 13.13 -3.43
CA LEU A 101 0.42 12.03 -4.07
C LEU A 101 1.31 11.41 -5.15
N MET A 102 1.49 10.10 -5.04
CA MET A 102 2.18 9.28 -6.03
C MET A 102 1.28 8.15 -6.51
N THR A 103 1.69 7.40 -7.53
CA THR A 103 1.05 6.13 -7.87
C THR A 103 2.07 4.99 -7.96
N GLN A 104 1.59 3.76 -7.94
CA GLN A 104 2.41 2.59 -8.21
C GLN A 104 2.00 2.00 -9.55
N ILE A 105 2.94 1.83 -10.47
CA ILE A 105 2.69 1.28 -11.81
C ILE A 105 3.29 -0.12 -11.97
N THR A 106 2.78 -0.87 -12.95
CA THR A 106 3.21 -2.24 -13.20
C THR A 106 2.97 -2.73 -14.62
N HIS A 107 3.70 -3.80 -14.92
CA HIS A 107 3.31 -4.84 -15.85
C HIS A 107 3.34 -6.18 -15.12
N LEU A 108 2.23 -6.93 -15.13
CA LEU A 108 2.09 -8.17 -14.33
C LEU A 108 3.01 -9.31 -14.83
N GLY A 109 3.38 -9.28 -16.11
CA GLY A 109 4.22 -10.30 -16.72
C GLY A 109 3.51 -11.66 -16.67
N ARG A 110 4.16 -12.69 -16.13
CA ARG A 110 3.54 -14.01 -15.93
C ARG A 110 2.48 -14.08 -14.81
N ARG A 111 2.33 -13.02 -13.99
CA ARG A 111 1.41 -12.96 -12.83
C ARG A 111 -0.02 -12.56 -13.23
N THR A 112 -0.51 -13.13 -14.31
CA THR A 112 -1.84 -12.87 -14.85
C THR A 112 -2.23 -14.01 -15.81
N ASN A 113 -3.32 -13.86 -16.55
CA ASN A 113 -3.77 -14.80 -17.58
C ASN A 113 -4.27 -14.02 -18.82
N ALA A 114 -4.43 -14.72 -19.94
CA ALA A 114 -4.83 -14.13 -21.23
C ALA A 114 -6.36 -14.11 -21.44
N ASN A 115 -7.17 -14.28 -20.39
CA ASN A 115 -8.64 -14.33 -20.51
C ASN A 115 -9.35 -13.04 -20.05
N ALA A 116 -8.58 -11.96 -19.89
CA ALA A 116 -9.06 -10.64 -19.50
C ALA A 116 -8.59 -9.58 -20.51
N GLY A 117 -9.20 -8.39 -20.44
CA GLY A 117 -8.94 -7.31 -21.40
C GLY A 117 -9.21 -7.77 -22.83
N ASP A 118 -8.30 -7.44 -23.75
CA ASP A 118 -8.41 -7.77 -25.18
C ASP A 118 -7.92 -9.19 -25.53
N TRP A 119 -7.78 -10.06 -24.51
CA TRP A 119 -7.33 -11.45 -24.66
C TRP A 119 -5.97 -11.60 -25.36
N LEU A 120 -5.11 -10.61 -25.13
CA LEU A 120 -3.75 -10.63 -25.66
C LEU A 120 -2.90 -11.70 -24.94
N PRO A 121 -1.95 -12.34 -25.65
CA PRO A 121 -1.00 -13.23 -25.00
C PRO A 121 -0.20 -12.49 -23.93
N ILE A 122 -0.20 -13.03 -22.71
CA ILE A 122 0.63 -12.47 -21.63
C ILE A 122 2.11 -12.74 -21.96
N VAL A 123 2.98 -11.81 -21.59
CA VAL A 123 4.42 -11.87 -21.91
C VAL A 123 5.28 -11.90 -20.65
N ALA A 124 6.46 -12.52 -20.76
CA ALA A 124 7.45 -12.59 -19.68
C ALA A 124 8.86 -12.80 -20.26
N PRO A 125 9.93 -12.71 -19.45
CA PRO A 125 11.30 -12.93 -19.95
C PRO A 125 11.51 -14.33 -20.54
N SER A 126 10.81 -15.33 -20.01
CA SER A 126 10.85 -16.72 -20.46
C SER A 126 9.47 -17.36 -20.35
N ALA A 127 9.23 -18.44 -21.12
CA ALA A 127 7.94 -19.13 -21.20
C ALA A 127 7.67 -20.05 -19.99
N ASN A 128 7.69 -19.46 -18.79
CA ASN A 128 7.57 -20.17 -17.52
C ASN A 128 6.20 -19.92 -16.88
N ARG A 129 5.44 -21.00 -16.71
CA ARG A 129 4.13 -20.96 -16.05
C ARG A 129 4.25 -20.48 -14.61
N GLU A 130 3.34 -19.61 -14.20
CA GLU A 130 3.18 -19.18 -12.79
C GLU A 130 2.16 -20.08 -12.07
N VAL A 131 2.38 -20.40 -10.79
CA VAL A 131 1.63 -21.45 -10.09
C VAL A 131 0.25 -20.96 -9.62
N LEU A 132 0.17 -19.75 -9.07
CA LEU A 132 -1.04 -19.21 -8.44
C LEU A 132 -2.13 -18.86 -9.47
N HIS A 133 -1.80 -18.08 -10.49
CA HIS A 133 -2.72 -17.57 -11.52
C HIS A 133 -2.77 -18.47 -12.76
N ARG A 134 -1.83 -19.42 -12.87
CA ARG A 134 -1.78 -20.44 -13.92
C ARG A 134 -1.57 -19.88 -15.34
N GLY A 135 -1.10 -18.64 -15.45
CA GLY A 135 -0.73 -18.02 -16.71
C GLY A 135 0.44 -18.72 -17.39
N PHE A 136 0.36 -18.87 -18.71
CA PHE A 136 1.43 -19.36 -19.55
C PHE A 136 1.90 -18.24 -20.48
N PRO A 137 3.02 -17.57 -20.17
CA PRO A 137 3.49 -16.46 -20.96
C PRO A 137 4.21 -16.90 -22.23
N ARG A 138 4.12 -16.06 -23.26
CA ARG A 138 5.09 -16.07 -24.35
C ARG A 138 6.39 -15.42 -23.88
N ALA A 139 7.54 -15.96 -24.29
CA ALA A 139 8.82 -15.29 -24.09
C ALA A 139 8.89 -14.02 -24.94
N MET A 140 9.25 -12.90 -24.32
CA MET A 140 9.38 -11.61 -25.00
C MET A 140 10.50 -11.65 -26.04
N ASP A 141 10.26 -11.02 -27.20
CA ASP A 141 11.34 -10.65 -28.12
C ASP A 141 11.82 -9.21 -27.83
N GLU A 142 12.78 -8.73 -28.61
CA GLU A 142 13.32 -7.39 -28.43
C GLU A 142 12.29 -6.29 -28.74
N ALA A 143 11.35 -6.52 -29.66
CA ALA A 143 10.30 -5.56 -29.98
C ALA A 143 9.30 -5.41 -28.83
N ASP A 144 8.94 -6.52 -28.17
CA ASP A 144 8.14 -6.49 -26.95
C ASP A 144 8.84 -5.67 -25.85
N ILE A 145 10.14 -5.91 -25.64
CA ILE A 145 10.94 -5.21 -24.63
C ILE A 145 10.92 -3.70 -24.89
N LEU A 146 11.25 -3.29 -26.12
CA LEU A 146 11.33 -1.87 -26.48
C LEU A 146 9.97 -1.18 -26.39
N ARG A 147 8.90 -1.84 -26.82
CA ARG A 147 7.54 -1.31 -26.70
C ARG A 147 7.16 -1.08 -25.24
N ILE A 148 7.34 -2.09 -24.38
CA ILE A 148 6.95 -1.99 -22.97
C ILE A 148 7.80 -0.95 -22.22
N VAL A 149 9.08 -0.79 -22.58
CA VAL A 149 9.91 0.34 -22.08
C VAL A 149 9.26 1.69 -22.44
N GLY A 150 8.80 1.85 -23.69
CA GLY A 150 8.06 3.04 -24.13
C GLY A 150 6.72 3.23 -23.41
N ASP A 151 6.02 2.15 -23.09
CA ASP A 151 4.75 2.18 -22.36
C ASP A 151 4.97 2.66 -20.90
N PHE A 152 6.03 2.19 -20.24
CA PHE A 152 6.43 2.71 -18.92
C PHE A 152 6.80 4.20 -18.97
N ALA A 153 7.57 4.63 -19.98
CA ALA A 153 7.91 6.04 -20.16
C ALA A 153 6.66 6.91 -20.39
N THR A 154 5.71 6.41 -21.19
CA THR A 154 4.42 7.06 -21.44
C THR A 154 3.61 7.19 -20.16
N ALA A 155 3.53 6.13 -19.34
CA ALA A 155 2.86 6.17 -18.05
C ALA A 155 3.51 7.20 -17.10
N ALA A 156 4.84 7.29 -17.06
CA ALA A 156 5.54 8.27 -16.24
C ALA A 156 5.24 9.72 -16.68
N ARG A 157 5.21 9.98 -17.99
CA ARG A 157 4.80 11.28 -18.55
C ARG A 157 3.37 11.63 -18.16
N ILE A 158 2.43 10.69 -18.30
CA ILE A 158 1.02 10.88 -17.95
C ILE A 158 0.86 11.22 -16.47
N CYS A 159 1.52 10.49 -15.58
CA CYS A 159 1.49 10.74 -14.14
C CYS A 159 1.99 12.15 -13.78
N ARG A 160 3.08 12.59 -14.43
CA ARG A 160 3.61 13.94 -14.26
C ARG A 160 2.67 15.01 -14.82
N GLU A 161 2.13 14.81 -16.02
CA GLU A 161 1.17 15.72 -16.66
C GLU A 161 -0.09 15.91 -15.82
N ALA A 162 -0.51 14.85 -15.11
CA ALA A 162 -1.62 14.88 -14.18
C ALA A 162 -1.28 15.48 -12.80
N GLY A 163 -0.06 16.00 -12.60
CA GLY A 163 0.32 16.70 -11.38
C GLY A 163 0.72 15.80 -10.20
N LEU A 164 0.94 14.50 -10.40
CA LEU A 164 1.49 13.64 -9.34
C LEU A 164 2.92 14.10 -8.98
N ASP A 165 3.32 13.89 -7.72
CA ASP A 165 4.66 14.25 -7.23
C ASP A 165 5.73 13.20 -7.60
N GLY A 166 5.28 12.02 -8.00
CA GLY A 166 6.15 10.89 -8.32
C GLY A 166 5.40 9.60 -8.55
N LEU A 167 6.15 8.52 -8.77
CA LEU A 167 5.63 7.17 -8.85
C LEU A 167 6.67 6.12 -8.42
N GLU A 168 6.19 4.91 -8.13
CA GLU A 168 7.06 3.74 -7.98
C GLU A 168 6.69 2.61 -8.95
N ILE A 169 7.69 1.84 -9.40
CA ILE A 169 7.45 0.57 -10.10
C ILE A 169 7.46 -0.56 -9.08
N ILE A 170 6.49 -1.49 -9.15
CA ILE A 170 6.54 -2.69 -8.31
C ILE A 170 7.47 -3.76 -8.91
N ALA A 171 8.36 -4.29 -8.08
CA ALA A 171 9.33 -5.33 -8.39
C ALA A 171 9.32 -6.42 -7.31
N SER A 172 8.17 -7.09 -7.21
CA SER A 172 7.94 -8.23 -6.31
C SER A 172 6.88 -9.14 -6.92
N GLY A 173 7.30 -10.09 -7.75
CA GLY A 173 6.49 -10.98 -8.58
C GLY A 173 5.96 -10.37 -9.89
N HIS A 174 6.50 -9.25 -10.36
CA HIS A 174 6.03 -8.51 -11.55
C HIS A 174 7.09 -8.52 -12.66
N LEU A 175 6.78 -7.96 -13.83
CA LEU A 175 7.68 -8.07 -14.99
C LEU A 175 9.10 -7.57 -14.69
N MET A 176 9.23 -6.54 -13.85
CA MET A 176 10.51 -5.95 -13.46
C MET A 176 11.45 -6.98 -12.81
N ASP A 177 11.04 -7.55 -11.69
CA ASP A 177 11.83 -8.56 -10.97
C ASP A 177 11.80 -9.92 -11.66
N GLN A 178 10.82 -10.18 -12.53
CA GLN A 178 10.85 -11.38 -13.38
C GLN A 178 12.08 -11.40 -14.30
N PHE A 179 12.57 -10.24 -14.76
CA PHE A 179 13.84 -10.16 -15.50
C PHE A 179 15.05 -10.36 -14.58
N TRP A 180 14.96 -9.90 -13.33
CA TRP A 180 16.03 -10.07 -12.35
C TRP A 180 16.16 -11.52 -11.87
N SER A 181 15.08 -12.23 -11.59
CA SER A 181 15.20 -13.54 -10.96
C SER A 181 15.65 -14.63 -11.93
N PRO A 182 16.66 -15.45 -11.58
CA PRO A 182 17.04 -16.60 -12.39
C PRO A 182 15.96 -17.70 -12.43
N VAL A 183 15.00 -17.67 -11.51
CA VAL A 183 13.86 -18.60 -11.51
C VAL A 183 12.91 -18.30 -12.67
N THR A 184 12.78 -17.04 -13.06
CA THR A 184 11.82 -16.58 -14.07
C THR A 184 12.47 -16.18 -15.39
N ASN A 185 13.75 -15.78 -15.37
CA ASN A 185 14.51 -15.42 -16.54
C ASN A 185 15.56 -16.50 -16.87
N GLN A 186 15.26 -17.31 -17.87
CA GLN A 186 16.11 -18.37 -18.41
C GLN A 186 16.66 -18.00 -19.80
N ARG A 187 16.66 -16.71 -20.15
CA ARG A 187 17.18 -16.24 -21.43
C ARG A 187 18.68 -16.47 -21.55
N THR A 188 19.12 -16.70 -22.77
CA THR A 188 20.55 -16.85 -23.14
C THR A 188 21.07 -15.67 -23.97
N ASP A 189 20.23 -14.66 -24.21
CA ASP A 189 20.59 -13.44 -24.92
C ASP A 189 21.11 -12.35 -23.96
N ARG A 190 21.22 -11.11 -24.46
CA ARG A 190 21.73 -9.95 -23.68
C ARG A 190 20.81 -9.50 -22.53
N TYR A 191 19.67 -10.14 -22.33
CA TYR A 191 18.73 -9.88 -21.25
C TYR A 191 18.69 -11.01 -20.19
N GLY A 192 19.53 -12.05 -20.32
CA GLY A 192 19.63 -13.15 -19.36
C GLY A 192 21.06 -13.55 -18.99
N GLY A 193 21.18 -14.52 -18.10
CA GLY A 193 22.46 -14.99 -17.57
C GLY A 193 23.00 -14.09 -16.46
N SER A 194 24.02 -13.28 -16.76
CA SER A 194 24.68 -12.41 -15.77
C SER A 194 23.71 -11.41 -15.15
N LEU A 195 24.04 -10.92 -13.94
CA LEU A 195 23.21 -9.90 -13.28
C LEU A 195 23.10 -8.63 -14.13
N ASP A 196 24.18 -8.21 -14.79
CA ASP A 196 24.16 -7.05 -15.70
C ASP A 196 23.17 -7.20 -16.86
N ASN A 197 23.10 -8.40 -17.45
CA ASN A 197 22.13 -8.65 -18.52
C ASN A 197 20.71 -8.70 -17.96
N ARG A 198 20.49 -9.33 -16.81
CA ARG A 198 19.18 -9.40 -16.14
C ARG A 198 18.66 -8.03 -15.72
N MET A 199 19.54 -7.11 -15.32
CA MET A 199 19.19 -5.72 -14.98
C MET A 199 19.10 -4.79 -16.19
N ARG A 200 19.47 -5.24 -17.39
CA ARG A 200 19.41 -4.40 -18.60
C ARG A 200 18.01 -3.86 -18.87
N TYR A 201 17.00 -4.71 -18.73
CA TYR A 201 15.60 -4.31 -18.90
C TYR A 201 15.20 -3.20 -17.91
N SER A 202 15.48 -3.39 -16.62
CA SER A 202 15.12 -2.41 -15.60
C SER A 202 15.82 -1.07 -15.81
N ARG A 203 17.10 -1.08 -16.21
CA ARG A 203 17.85 0.14 -16.54
C ARG A 203 17.21 0.90 -17.69
N MET A 204 16.88 0.20 -18.79
CA MET A 204 16.18 0.81 -19.92
C MET A 204 14.83 1.44 -19.50
N VAL A 205 14.07 0.77 -18.63
CA VAL A 205 12.80 1.30 -18.12
C VAL A 205 13.01 2.55 -17.26
N PHE A 206 13.90 2.52 -16.28
CA PHE A 206 14.13 3.67 -15.39
C PHE A 206 14.74 4.86 -16.12
N GLU A 207 15.66 4.63 -17.05
CA GLU A 207 16.24 5.67 -17.91
C GLU A 207 15.14 6.35 -18.75
N ALA A 208 14.31 5.58 -19.45
CA ALA A 208 13.25 6.11 -20.29
C ALA A 208 12.17 6.86 -19.48
N MET A 209 11.83 6.35 -18.29
CA MET A 209 10.91 7.04 -17.38
C MET A 209 11.50 8.34 -16.83
N ARG A 210 12.79 8.34 -16.47
CA ARG A 210 13.47 9.55 -15.99
C ARG A 210 13.53 10.62 -17.08
N GLU A 211 13.83 10.23 -18.32
CA GLU A 211 13.80 11.14 -19.48
C GLU A 211 12.40 11.74 -19.70
N ALA A 212 11.36 10.91 -19.63
CA ALA A 212 9.98 11.34 -19.87
C ALA A 212 9.41 12.23 -18.73
N ALA A 213 9.73 11.90 -17.48
CA ALA A 213 9.19 12.61 -16.30
C ALA A 213 10.03 13.81 -15.85
N GLY A 214 11.33 13.82 -16.16
CA GLY A 214 12.26 14.87 -15.74
C GLY A 214 12.79 14.70 -14.31
N PRO A 215 13.67 15.61 -13.86
CA PRO A 215 14.38 15.51 -12.58
C PRO A 215 13.52 15.87 -11.36
N ASP A 216 12.48 16.70 -11.53
CA ASP A 216 11.65 17.20 -10.42
C ASP A 216 10.50 16.24 -10.04
N PHE A 217 10.45 15.05 -10.63
CA PHE A 217 9.43 14.04 -10.41
C PHE A 217 10.06 12.83 -9.71
N ALA A 218 9.58 12.43 -8.53
CA ALA A 218 10.21 11.34 -7.79
C ALA A 218 9.95 9.98 -8.47
N LEU A 219 11.01 9.21 -8.71
CA LEU A 219 10.92 7.84 -9.22
C LEU A 219 11.47 6.86 -8.21
N GLY A 220 10.70 5.85 -7.85
CA GLY A 220 11.14 4.80 -6.94
C GLY A 220 10.87 3.40 -7.44
N VAL A 221 11.32 2.42 -6.66
CA VAL A 221 11.01 1.02 -6.88
C VAL A 221 10.51 0.38 -5.60
N ARG A 222 9.39 -0.33 -5.69
CA ARG A 222 8.90 -1.19 -4.61
C ARG A 222 9.41 -2.61 -4.81
N MET A 223 10.59 -2.91 -4.27
CA MET A 223 11.26 -4.18 -4.50
C MET A 223 11.19 -5.14 -3.32
N THR A 224 11.22 -6.43 -3.61
CA THR A 224 11.39 -7.46 -2.58
C THR A 224 12.82 -7.45 -2.03
N MET A 225 12.93 -7.64 -0.73
CA MET A 225 14.21 -7.80 -0.03
C MET A 225 14.77 -9.21 -0.20
N THR A 226 13.92 -10.20 -0.49
CA THR A 226 14.35 -11.57 -0.78
C THR A 226 13.21 -12.34 -1.44
N GLU A 227 13.55 -13.21 -2.39
CA GLU A 227 12.63 -14.22 -2.92
C GLU A 227 12.71 -15.54 -2.17
N GLN A 228 13.79 -15.73 -1.41
CA GLN A 228 14.10 -16.97 -0.72
C GLN A 228 13.24 -17.11 0.54
N ASP A 229 12.61 -18.27 0.65
CA ASP A 229 11.87 -18.71 1.82
C ASP A 229 12.43 -20.06 2.30
N HIS A 230 11.61 -21.12 2.31
CA HIS A 230 12.03 -22.44 2.73
C HIS A 230 12.92 -23.16 1.69
N ASP A 231 12.79 -22.84 0.40
CA ASP A 231 13.47 -23.58 -0.68
C ASP A 231 14.74 -22.90 -1.23
N LYS A 232 15.14 -21.74 -0.67
CA LYS A 232 16.29 -20.91 -1.10
C LYS A 232 16.37 -20.61 -2.60
N SER A 233 15.29 -20.79 -3.36
CA SER A 233 15.25 -20.46 -4.78
C SER A 233 14.99 -18.98 -5.00
N GLY A 234 15.52 -18.46 -6.11
CA GLY A 234 15.37 -17.04 -6.47
C GLY A 234 16.46 -16.17 -5.85
N LEU A 235 16.24 -14.86 -5.93
CA LEU A 235 17.15 -13.83 -5.45
C LEU A 235 17.27 -13.86 -3.92
N SER A 236 18.50 -13.95 -3.42
CA SER A 236 18.79 -13.84 -1.98
C SER A 236 18.65 -12.40 -1.49
N GLU A 237 18.89 -12.19 -0.19
CA GLU A 237 18.97 -10.84 0.39
C GLU A 237 20.15 -10.07 -0.23
N GLU A 238 21.30 -10.72 -0.33
CA GLU A 238 22.54 -10.17 -0.91
C GLU A 238 22.37 -9.83 -2.40
N ASP A 239 21.69 -10.68 -3.17
CA ASP A 239 21.37 -10.40 -4.57
C ASP A 239 20.52 -9.13 -4.71
N ASN A 240 19.53 -8.95 -3.83
CA ASN A 240 18.65 -7.78 -3.86
C ASN A 240 19.35 -6.50 -3.36
N ILE A 241 20.28 -6.61 -2.42
CA ILE A 241 21.15 -5.50 -2.00
C ILE A 241 22.06 -5.06 -3.16
N GLU A 242 22.64 -6.02 -3.90
CA GLU A 242 23.46 -5.72 -5.08
C GLU A 242 22.63 -5.04 -6.17
N ILE A 243 21.42 -5.55 -6.45
CA ILE A 243 20.47 -4.92 -7.40
C ILE A 243 20.15 -3.48 -6.96
N ALA A 244 19.78 -3.29 -5.70
CA ALA A 244 19.45 -1.97 -5.16
C ALA A 244 20.65 -1.00 -5.22
N SER A 245 21.86 -1.49 -4.95
CA SER A 245 23.09 -0.70 -5.03
C SER A 245 23.38 -0.26 -6.46
N ARG A 246 23.23 -1.16 -7.44
CA ARG A 246 23.40 -0.82 -8.85
C ARG A 246 22.36 0.19 -9.33
N LEU A 247 21.08 0.03 -8.93
CA LEU A 247 20.03 1.00 -9.28
C LEU A 247 20.28 2.38 -8.67
N ARG A 248 20.81 2.45 -7.43
CA ARG A 248 21.28 3.69 -6.83
C ARG A 248 22.41 4.32 -7.65
N ASP A 249 23.41 3.53 -8.00
CA ASP A 249 24.60 4.01 -8.72
C ASP A 249 24.27 4.48 -10.15
N ASP A 250 23.24 3.89 -10.76
CA ASP A 250 22.69 4.35 -12.04
C ASP A 250 22.05 5.76 -11.93
N GLY A 251 21.68 6.21 -10.72
CA GLY A 251 21.23 7.57 -10.44
C GLY A 251 19.83 7.93 -10.97
N THR A 252 19.04 6.94 -11.39
CA THR A 252 17.72 7.15 -12.00
C THR A 252 16.56 7.12 -11.01
N ILE A 253 16.75 6.50 -9.83
CA ILE A 253 15.74 6.38 -8.77
C ILE A 253 16.11 7.21 -7.53
N ASP A 254 15.08 7.66 -6.82
CA ASP A 254 15.16 8.53 -5.65
C ASP A 254 14.90 7.79 -4.33
N PHE A 255 14.22 6.64 -4.37
CA PHE A 255 13.85 5.91 -3.16
C PHE A 255 13.56 4.43 -3.39
N LEU A 256 13.62 3.66 -2.30
CA LEU A 256 13.21 2.26 -2.24
C LEU A 256 11.99 2.09 -1.34
N ASN A 257 11.01 1.32 -1.78
CA ASN A 257 9.90 0.86 -0.94
C ASN A 257 10.00 -0.65 -0.75
N LEU A 258 10.32 -1.10 0.46
CA LEU A 258 10.77 -2.47 0.67
C LEU A 258 9.62 -3.38 1.12
N VAL A 259 9.54 -4.54 0.47
CA VAL A 259 8.66 -5.67 0.82
C VAL A 259 9.49 -6.95 0.92
N SER A 260 8.94 -8.07 1.34
CA SER A 260 9.72 -9.32 1.49
C SER A 260 8.91 -10.53 1.05
N GLY A 261 9.59 -11.45 0.35
CA GLY A 261 9.03 -12.69 -0.15
C GLY A 261 8.56 -12.65 -1.59
N ARG A 262 8.01 -13.78 -2.03
CA ARG A 262 7.39 -13.99 -3.35
C ARG A 262 5.86 -14.05 -3.25
N ILE A 263 5.20 -14.05 -4.40
CA ILE A 263 3.74 -14.06 -4.51
C ILE A 263 3.23 -15.07 -5.54
N ASP A 264 4.09 -15.99 -5.98
CA ASP A 264 3.80 -16.98 -7.02
C ASP A 264 3.08 -18.24 -6.48
N THR A 265 2.79 -18.31 -5.18
CA THR A 265 1.94 -19.34 -4.57
C THR A 265 1.09 -18.72 -3.47
N LEU A 266 -0.01 -19.38 -3.09
CA LEU A 266 -0.88 -18.90 -2.02
C LEU A 266 -0.18 -18.84 -0.64
N PRO A 267 0.63 -19.84 -0.23
CA PRO A 267 1.41 -19.73 1.01
C PRO A 267 2.37 -18.54 1.00
N ARG A 268 3.10 -18.32 -0.10
CA ARG A 268 4.04 -17.19 -0.25
C ARG A 268 3.34 -15.84 -0.20
N LEU A 269 2.20 -15.72 -0.90
CA LEU A 269 1.37 -14.51 -0.87
C LEU A 269 0.93 -14.14 0.55
N THR A 270 0.63 -15.15 1.39
CA THR A 270 0.22 -14.95 2.78
C THR A 270 1.35 -14.40 3.63
N SER A 271 2.59 -14.84 3.39
CA SER A 271 3.79 -14.29 4.05
C SER A 271 4.13 -12.88 3.55
N TYR A 272 3.94 -12.62 2.26
CA TYR A 272 4.17 -11.31 1.63
C TYR A 272 3.18 -10.23 2.13
N MET A 273 1.91 -10.60 2.31
CA MET A 273 0.86 -9.73 2.88
C MET A 273 0.36 -10.30 4.22
N PRO A 274 1.15 -10.18 5.31
CA PRO A 274 0.85 -10.81 6.58
C PRO A 274 -0.46 -10.26 7.17
N GLY A 275 -1.45 -11.14 7.32
CA GLY A 275 -2.68 -10.93 8.10
C GLY A 275 -2.49 -11.29 9.57
N MET A 276 -3.58 -11.31 10.35
CA MET A 276 -3.58 -11.42 11.82
C MET A 276 -2.69 -12.55 12.41
N ALA A 277 -2.50 -13.65 11.66
CA ALA A 277 -1.74 -14.82 12.11
C ALA A 277 -0.21 -14.63 12.13
N ALA A 278 0.32 -13.56 11.53
CA ALA A 278 1.76 -13.27 11.56
C ALA A 278 2.15 -12.46 12.82
N PRO A 279 3.45 -12.23 13.07
CA PRO A 279 3.90 -11.18 13.99
C PRO A 279 3.59 -9.77 13.47
N LEU A 280 3.63 -8.77 14.35
CA LEU A 280 3.66 -7.35 13.95
C LEU A 280 5.02 -7.01 13.34
N SER A 281 5.03 -6.09 12.37
CA SER A 281 6.25 -5.56 11.73
C SER A 281 7.30 -6.62 11.33
N PRO A 282 6.93 -7.75 10.72
CA PRO A 282 7.81 -8.93 10.61
C PRO A 282 9.08 -8.72 9.79
N PHE A 283 9.14 -7.65 8.97
CA PHE A 283 10.27 -7.37 8.08
C PHE A 283 10.95 -6.02 8.37
N LEU A 284 10.61 -5.36 9.49
CA LEU A 284 11.14 -4.04 9.81
C LEU A 284 12.67 -4.06 10.00
N GLU A 285 13.18 -5.07 10.70
CA GLU A 285 14.63 -5.23 10.88
C GLU A 285 15.37 -5.48 9.56
N GLN A 286 14.77 -6.28 8.68
CA GLN A 286 15.30 -6.56 7.34
C GLN A 286 15.36 -5.25 6.50
N ALA A 287 14.30 -4.45 6.53
CA ALA A 287 14.30 -3.13 5.88
C ALA A 287 15.40 -2.20 6.43
N GLY A 288 15.68 -2.29 7.74
CA GLY A 288 16.79 -1.57 8.37
C GLY A 288 18.17 -1.98 7.88
N ARG A 289 18.39 -3.25 7.52
CA ARG A 289 19.66 -3.69 6.90
C ARG A 289 19.82 -3.07 5.52
N PHE A 290 18.80 -3.16 4.67
CA PHE A 290 18.82 -2.51 3.34
C PHE A 290 19.10 -1.01 3.43
N ARG A 291 18.44 -0.30 4.36
CA ARG A 291 18.67 1.13 4.53
C ARG A 291 20.15 1.45 4.82
N ARG A 292 20.79 0.67 5.70
CA ARG A 292 22.20 0.86 6.05
C ARG A 292 23.16 0.61 4.90
N GLU A 293 22.85 -0.35 4.03
CA GLU A 293 23.75 -0.77 2.95
C GLU A 293 23.57 0.04 1.67
N ILE A 294 22.35 0.50 1.37
CA ILE A 294 22.07 1.20 0.10
C ILE A 294 22.25 2.71 0.22
N GLY A 295 21.79 3.35 1.29
CA GLY A 295 21.92 4.82 1.42
C GLY A 295 20.98 5.65 0.53
N LEU A 296 19.93 5.03 -0.05
CA LEU A 296 18.75 5.74 -0.56
C LEU A 296 17.69 5.87 0.55
N PRO A 297 16.78 6.87 0.47
CA PRO A 297 15.57 6.88 1.28
C PRO A 297 14.80 5.56 1.22
N VAL A 298 14.47 5.00 2.40
CA VAL A 298 13.73 3.73 2.52
C VAL A 298 12.34 3.93 3.11
N LEU A 299 11.34 3.45 2.37
CA LEU A 299 9.95 3.33 2.76
C LEU A 299 9.66 1.86 3.15
N HIS A 300 8.91 1.63 4.22
CA HIS A 300 8.46 0.29 4.59
C HIS A 300 7.13 0.32 5.35
N ALA A 301 6.23 -0.63 5.08
CA ALA A 301 4.89 -0.64 5.66
C ALA A 301 4.51 -1.88 6.48
N THR A 302 5.09 -3.04 6.17
CA THR A 302 4.44 -4.34 6.39
C THR A 302 4.03 -4.60 7.84
N ARG A 303 2.72 -4.41 8.13
CA ARG A 303 2.06 -4.61 9.44
C ARG A 303 2.66 -3.80 10.60
N ILE A 304 3.05 -2.55 10.31
CA ILE A 304 3.29 -1.53 11.33
C ILE A 304 1.92 -0.93 11.70
N ASN A 305 1.32 -1.45 12.77
CA ASN A 305 -0.08 -1.18 13.11
C ASN A 305 -0.27 -0.10 14.18
N ASP A 306 0.77 0.25 14.92
CA ASP A 306 0.70 1.17 16.06
C ASP A 306 1.79 2.26 15.99
N LEU A 307 1.53 3.38 16.65
CA LEU A 307 2.42 4.53 16.65
C LEU A 307 3.72 4.30 17.44
N ALA A 308 3.74 3.42 18.45
CA ALA A 308 4.95 3.15 19.21
C ALA A 308 6.00 2.46 18.32
N THR A 309 5.57 1.45 17.55
CA THR A 309 6.42 0.78 16.56
C THR A 309 6.84 1.74 15.45
N ALA A 310 5.93 2.58 14.94
CA ALA A 310 6.25 3.58 13.93
C ALA A 310 7.30 4.59 14.44
N ARG A 311 7.14 5.11 15.66
CA ARG A 311 8.11 6.01 16.30
C ARG A 311 9.47 5.36 16.47
N HIS A 312 9.50 4.10 16.92
CA HIS A 312 10.75 3.35 17.06
C HIS A 312 11.47 3.24 15.71
N ALA A 313 10.73 2.89 14.65
CA ALA A 313 11.28 2.75 13.30
C ALA A 313 11.93 4.05 12.79
N ILE A 314 11.33 5.22 13.04
CA ILE A 314 11.88 6.52 12.66
C ILE A 314 13.01 6.98 13.59
N ARG A 315 12.82 6.89 14.92
CA ARG A 315 13.80 7.35 15.92
C ARG A 315 15.12 6.60 15.83
N GLU A 316 15.05 5.29 15.69
CA GLU A 316 16.24 4.43 15.54
C GLU A 316 16.75 4.40 14.09
N GLN A 317 16.18 5.23 13.20
CA GLN A 317 16.57 5.36 11.81
C GLN A 317 16.58 4.00 11.06
N VAL A 318 15.62 3.13 11.40
CA VAL A 318 15.45 1.84 10.73
C VAL A 318 14.92 2.07 9.31
N VAL A 319 13.98 2.99 9.16
CA VAL A 319 13.43 3.44 7.86
C VAL A 319 13.24 4.95 7.88
N ASP A 320 13.15 5.56 6.69
CA ASP A 320 12.94 7.00 6.58
C ASP A 320 11.45 7.37 6.61
N LEU A 321 10.60 6.47 6.11
CA LEU A 321 9.15 6.63 6.06
C LEU A 321 8.45 5.33 6.47
N VAL A 322 7.43 5.46 7.31
CA VAL A 322 6.64 4.34 7.83
C VAL A 322 5.29 4.29 7.15
N GLY A 323 5.01 3.14 6.55
CA GLY A 323 3.78 2.88 5.82
C GLY A 323 2.72 2.28 6.72
N MET A 324 1.64 3.00 6.96
CA MET A 324 0.51 2.50 7.76
C MET A 324 -0.71 2.29 6.88
N THR A 325 -0.58 1.53 5.79
CA THR A 325 -1.62 1.42 4.75
C THR A 325 -2.95 0.89 5.29
N ARG A 326 -2.92 -0.28 5.94
CA ARG A 326 -4.13 -0.83 6.57
C ARG A 326 -4.54 -0.04 7.82
N GLY A 327 -3.58 0.64 8.45
CA GLY A 327 -3.85 1.65 9.48
C GLY A 327 -4.78 2.73 8.95
N HIS A 328 -4.45 3.36 7.81
CA HIS A 328 -5.27 4.40 7.18
C HIS A 328 -6.57 3.89 6.57
N ILE A 329 -6.66 2.60 6.24
CA ILE A 329 -7.93 1.94 5.89
C ILE A 329 -8.86 1.85 7.12
N ALA A 330 -8.30 1.60 8.30
CA ALA A 330 -9.07 1.57 9.55
C ALA A 330 -9.34 2.99 10.09
N ASP A 331 -8.40 3.90 9.96
CA ASP A 331 -8.50 5.25 10.47
C ASP A 331 -7.72 6.22 9.56
N PRO A 332 -8.39 6.92 8.62
CA PRO A 332 -7.70 7.87 7.75
C PRO A 332 -7.15 9.08 8.53
N TYR A 333 -7.58 9.31 9.77
CA TYR A 333 -7.25 10.48 10.60
C TYR A 333 -6.16 10.20 11.65
N ILE A 334 -5.34 9.15 11.47
CA ILE A 334 -4.22 8.82 12.37
C ILE A 334 -3.34 10.05 12.65
N VAL A 335 -2.94 10.78 11.62
CA VAL A 335 -2.04 11.94 11.78
C VAL A 335 -2.74 13.10 12.49
N ALA A 336 -3.96 13.44 12.09
CA ALA A 336 -4.74 14.48 12.77
C ALA A 336 -4.98 14.18 14.26
N LYS A 337 -5.24 12.91 14.62
CA LYS A 337 -5.36 12.49 16.02
C LYS A 337 -4.03 12.60 16.77
N LEU A 338 -2.93 12.21 16.14
CA LEU A 338 -1.58 12.39 16.69
C LEU A 338 -1.27 13.87 16.95
N GLU A 339 -1.56 14.76 16.01
CA GLU A 339 -1.35 16.21 16.15
C GLU A 339 -2.16 16.82 17.30
N ARG A 340 -3.37 16.29 17.56
CA ARG A 340 -4.25 16.69 18.67
C ARG A 340 -3.92 16.03 20.02
N GLY A 341 -3.00 15.05 20.05
CA GLY A 341 -2.70 14.28 21.24
C GLY A 341 -3.78 13.27 21.64
N GLU A 342 -4.58 12.82 20.69
CA GLU A 342 -5.70 11.86 20.85
C GLU A 342 -5.32 10.46 20.33
N GLU A 343 -4.09 10.03 20.60
CA GLU A 343 -3.55 8.76 20.08
C GLU A 343 -4.32 7.53 20.57
N ASP A 344 -4.86 7.61 21.78
CA ASP A 344 -5.69 6.59 22.40
C ASP A 344 -7.01 6.35 21.66
N ARG A 345 -7.46 7.34 20.88
CA ARG A 345 -8.67 7.28 20.04
C ARG A 345 -8.41 6.75 18.63
N ILE A 346 -7.18 6.39 18.30
CA ILE A 346 -6.85 5.84 16.96
C ILE A 346 -7.47 4.44 16.80
N ARG A 347 -8.21 4.26 15.71
CA ARG A 347 -8.84 2.98 15.36
C ARG A 347 -7.83 2.06 14.67
N ASN A 348 -7.09 1.29 15.45
CA ASN A 348 -6.02 0.44 14.95
C ASN A 348 -6.52 -0.73 14.09
N CYS A 349 -5.77 -1.04 13.02
CA CYS A 349 -6.01 -2.21 12.19
C CYS A 349 -5.75 -3.52 12.95
N VAL A 350 -6.69 -4.46 12.87
CA VAL A 350 -6.59 -5.78 13.50
C VAL A 350 -6.05 -6.88 12.59
N GLY A 351 -5.48 -6.51 11.43
CA GLY A 351 -4.85 -7.45 10.50
C GLY A 351 -5.81 -8.47 9.85
N ALA A 352 -7.13 -8.25 9.91
CA ALA A 352 -8.11 -9.27 9.53
C ALA A 352 -8.27 -9.54 8.02
N THR A 353 -7.51 -8.84 7.18
CA THR A 353 -7.54 -8.95 5.70
C THR A 353 -8.93 -8.79 5.06
N TYR A 354 -9.93 -8.33 5.82
CA TYR A 354 -11.28 -8.05 5.35
C TYR A 354 -11.29 -7.04 4.20
N CYS A 355 -10.38 -6.06 4.24
CA CYS A 355 -10.18 -5.07 3.18
C CYS A 355 -9.78 -5.67 1.85
N SER A 356 -9.00 -6.75 1.84
CA SER A 356 -8.59 -7.43 0.61
C SER A 356 -9.66 -8.40 0.10
N ASN A 357 -10.35 -9.10 1.01
CA ASN A 357 -11.30 -10.15 0.63
C ASN A 357 -12.70 -9.62 0.31
N PHE A 358 -13.10 -8.52 0.96
CA PHE A 358 -14.46 -7.98 0.90
C PHE A 358 -14.50 -6.51 0.51
N ARG A 359 -13.35 -5.85 0.28
CA ARG A 359 -13.25 -4.46 -0.20
C ARG A 359 -13.72 -3.40 0.79
N TYR A 360 -13.91 -3.78 2.05
CA TYR A 360 -14.33 -2.92 3.17
C TYR A 360 -13.44 -3.13 4.38
N CYS A 361 -13.46 -2.22 5.35
CA CYS A 361 -12.77 -2.43 6.61
C CYS A 361 -13.71 -3.08 7.66
N ILE A 362 -13.21 -4.08 8.40
CA ILE A 362 -13.97 -4.68 9.50
C ILE A 362 -14.04 -3.76 10.73
N GLN A 363 -13.04 -2.90 10.89
CA GLN A 363 -12.95 -1.90 11.96
C GLN A 363 -13.73 -0.62 11.60
N ASN A 364 -13.65 -0.19 10.34
CA ASN A 364 -14.22 1.08 9.89
C ASN A 364 -15.32 0.89 8.84
N PRO A 365 -16.60 1.02 9.22
CA PRO A 365 -17.71 0.84 8.28
C PRO A 365 -17.81 1.96 7.23
N ALA A 366 -17.20 3.13 7.45
CA ALA A 366 -17.22 4.25 6.51
C ALA A 366 -16.26 4.07 5.31
N THR A 367 -15.21 3.27 5.48
CA THR A 367 -14.22 3.01 4.42
C THR A 367 -14.87 2.41 3.18
N ALA A 368 -14.64 3.06 2.04
CA ALA A 368 -15.26 2.76 0.75
C ALA A 368 -16.79 2.96 0.69
N ARG A 369 -17.34 3.71 1.65
CA ARG A 369 -18.76 4.11 1.72
C ARG A 369 -18.89 5.60 2.05
N GLU A 370 -17.85 6.39 1.79
CA GLU A 370 -17.74 7.80 2.14
C GLU A 370 -18.86 8.68 1.56
N ALA A 371 -19.48 8.25 0.46
CA ALA A 371 -20.64 8.94 -0.12
C ALA A 371 -21.89 8.89 0.78
N GLN A 372 -22.02 7.86 1.62
CA GLN A 372 -23.20 7.61 2.46
C GLN A 372 -22.88 7.64 3.96
N LEU A 373 -21.65 7.29 4.33
CA LEU A 373 -21.18 7.17 5.71
C LEU A 373 -19.94 8.04 5.90
N PRO A 374 -20.01 9.15 6.66
CA PRO A 374 -18.85 9.98 6.92
C PRO A 374 -17.91 9.32 7.95
N HIS A 375 -16.61 9.61 7.86
CA HIS A 375 -15.63 9.21 8.87
C HIS A 375 -15.73 10.07 10.13
N VAL A 376 -16.07 11.35 9.98
CA VAL A 376 -16.30 12.29 11.08
C VAL A 376 -17.81 12.48 11.26
N ILE A 377 -18.33 12.08 12.41
CA ILE A 377 -19.76 12.12 12.69
C ILE A 377 -20.16 13.54 13.09
N SER A 378 -21.17 14.07 12.40
CA SER A 378 -21.78 15.36 12.75
C SER A 378 -22.99 15.14 13.67
N PRO A 379 -23.27 16.08 14.59
CA PRO A 379 -24.47 16.06 15.41
C PRO A 379 -25.77 15.92 14.60
N SER A 380 -26.81 15.36 15.22
CA SER A 380 -28.13 15.29 14.62
C SER A 380 -28.84 16.64 14.64
N ASP A 381 -29.69 16.90 13.65
CA ASP A 381 -30.61 18.05 13.66
C ASP A 381 -31.70 17.91 14.74
N ALA A 382 -31.89 16.71 15.29
CA ALA A 382 -32.81 16.40 16.38
C ALA A 382 -32.12 15.58 17.49
N PRO A 383 -31.21 16.18 18.28
CA PRO A 383 -30.50 15.49 19.36
C PRO A 383 -31.43 15.24 20.56
N GLY A 384 -30.93 14.54 21.58
CA GLY A 384 -31.62 14.35 22.87
C GLY A 384 -32.68 13.25 22.91
N GLN A 385 -32.91 12.52 21.82
CA GLN A 385 -33.72 11.28 21.89
C GLN A 385 -33.06 10.25 22.80
N LYS A 386 -33.88 9.49 23.53
CA LYS A 386 -33.42 8.36 24.34
C LYS A 386 -33.42 7.08 23.50
N ILE A 387 -32.24 6.50 23.31
CA ILE A 387 -32.01 5.31 22.49
C ILE A 387 -31.62 4.15 23.40
N VAL A 388 -32.35 3.04 23.31
CA VAL A 388 -32.05 1.81 24.04
C VAL A 388 -31.50 0.77 23.09
N ILE A 389 -30.31 0.26 23.40
CA ILE A 389 -29.61 -0.75 22.60
C ILE A 389 -29.43 -2.00 23.46
N VAL A 390 -29.83 -3.16 22.94
CA VAL A 390 -29.74 -4.44 23.66
C VAL A 390 -28.71 -5.33 22.96
N GLY A 391 -27.57 -5.54 23.63
CA GLY A 391 -26.44 -6.34 23.20
C GLY A 391 -25.18 -5.50 23.02
N GLY A 392 -24.19 -5.69 23.88
CA GLY A 392 -22.88 -5.04 23.87
C GLY A 392 -21.87 -5.69 22.91
N GLY A 393 -22.32 -6.33 21.84
CA GLY A 393 -21.43 -6.78 20.76
C GLY A 393 -20.98 -5.61 19.86
N PRO A 394 -20.13 -5.85 18.84
CA PRO A 394 -19.62 -4.78 17.97
C PRO A 394 -20.73 -3.96 17.29
N ALA A 395 -21.83 -4.60 16.89
CA ALA A 395 -22.97 -3.91 16.30
C ALA A 395 -23.65 -2.94 17.29
N GLY A 396 -23.87 -3.38 18.53
CA GLY A 396 -24.50 -2.55 19.55
C GLY A 396 -23.60 -1.44 20.06
N MET A 397 -22.30 -1.71 20.23
CA MET A 397 -21.33 -0.68 20.61
C MET A 397 -21.14 0.37 19.52
N GLU A 398 -21.03 -0.02 18.24
CA GLU A 398 -20.93 0.96 17.15
C GLU A 398 -22.22 1.78 17.01
N ALA A 399 -23.40 1.16 17.17
CA ALA A 399 -24.66 1.89 17.21
C ALA A 399 -24.70 2.87 18.40
N ALA A 400 -24.23 2.46 19.57
CA ALA A 400 -24.17 3.30 20.77
C ALA A 400 -23.25 4.51 20.54
N ARG A 401 -22.04 4.27 20.04
CA ARG A 401 -21.05 5.31 19.69
C ARG A 401 -21.64 6.33 18.72
N ILE A 402 -22.21 5.87 17.60
CA ILE A 402 -22.79 6.77 16.60
C ILE A 402 -23.97 7.56 17.17
N CYS A 403 -24.88 6.92 17.91
CA CYS A 403 -26.01 7.64 18.52
C CYS A 403 -25.54 8.69 19.54
N ALA A 404 -24.52 8.38 20.36
CA ALA A 404 -23.95 9.30 21.33
C ALA A 404 -23.25 10.49 20.64
N GLU A 405 -22.41 10.24 19.63
CA GLU A 405 -21.74 11.30 18.84
C GLU A 405 -22.74 12.21 18.12
N ARG A 406 -23.91 11.67 17.75
CA ARG A 406 -25.02 12.43 17.18
C ARG A 406 -25.82 13.24 18.21
N GLY A 407 -25.50 13.13 19.50
CA GLY A 407 -26.09 13.91 20.60
C GLY A 407 -27.31 13.27 21.27
N HIS A 408 -27.50 11.96 21.16
CA HIS A 408 -28.60 11.24 21.81
C HIS A 408 -28.22 10.72 23.20
N GLU A 409 -29.21 10.52 24.08
CA GLU A 409 -29.01 9.81 25.34
C GLU A 409 -29.07 8.30 25.05
N VAL A 410 -27.97 7.59 25.25
CA VAL A 410 -27.87 6.16 24.91
C VAL A 410 -27.83 5.32 26.17
N VAL A 411 -28.64 4.25 26.20
CA VAL A 411 -28.57 3.19 27.21
C VAL A 411 -28.25 1.88 26.51
N LEU A 412 -27.05 1.35 26.74
CA LEU A 412 -26.59 0.07 26.22
C LEU A 412 -26.73 -1.02 27.31
N PHE A 413 -27.49 -2.07 27.02
CA PHE A 413 -27.59 -3.26 27.87
C PHE A 413 -26.72 -4.38 27.32
N GLU A 414 -25.90 -5.01 28.17
CA GLU A 414 -25.19 -6.24 27.86
C GLU A 414 -25.49 -7.27 28.95
N ALA A 415 -25.77 -8.51 28.53
CA ALA A 415 -26.13 -9.59 29.46
C ALA A 415 -24.91 -10.20 30.16
N SER A 416 -23.75 -10.19 29.49
CA SER A 416 -22.50 -10.70 30.03
C SER A 416 -21.74 -9.64 30.86
N ALA A 417 -20.69 -10.07 31.54
CA ALA A 417 -19.89 -9.20 32.40
C ALA A 417 -18.97 -8.22 31.64
N ARG A 418 -18.83 -8.37 30.31
CA ARG A 418 -17.95 -7.52 29.48
C ARG A 418 -18.56 -7.28 28.11
N LEU A 419 -18.32 -6.09 27.57
CA LEU A 419 -18.65 -5.76 26.19
C LEU A 419 -17.78 -6.55 25.21
N GLY A 420 -18.27 -6.72 23.99
CA GLY A 420 -17.55 -7.31 22.85
C GLY A 420 -18.21 -8.50 22.17
N GLY A 421 -19.22 -9.12 22.80
CA GLY A 421 -20.02 -10.19 22.21
C GLY A 421 -19.18 -11.33 21.60
N GLN A 422 -19.50 -11.73 20.36
CA GLN A 422 -18.82 -12.85 19.69
C GLN A 422 -17.34 -12.59 19.36
N VAL A 423 -16.90 -11.32 19.30
CA VAL A 423 -15.48 -11.00 19.02
C VAL A 423 -14.58 -11.44 20.17
N LEU A 424 -15.08 -11.39 21.42
CA LEU A 424 -14.36 -11.94 22.57
C LEU A 424 -14.05 -13.43 22.41
N LEU A 425 -14.96 -14.19 21.78
CA LEU A 425 -14.75 -15.61 21.48
C LEU A 425 -13.79 -15.77 20.28
N ALA A 426 -13.96 -14.97 19.24
CA ALA A 426 -13.14 -15.01 18.02
C ALA A 426 -11.66 -14.67 18.28
N GLY A 427 -11.39 -13.79 19.25
CA GLY A 427 -10.05 -13.36 19.65
C GLY A 427 -9.38 -14.24 20.72
N LYS A 428 -10.03 -15.31 21.20
CA LYS A 428 -9.41 -16.23 22.19
C LYS A 428 -8.15 -16.95 21.68
N PRO A 429 -8.09 -17.44 20.43
CA PRO A 429 -6.87 -18.06 19.91
C PRO A 429 -5.75 -17.03 19.78
N ASP A 430 -4.53 -17.38 20.20
CA ASP A 430 -3.39 -16.45 20.24
C ASP A 430 -3.14 -15.73 18.89
N TRP A 431 -3.23 -16.47 17.78
CA TRP A 431 -3.03 -15.93 16.43
C TRP A 431 -4.19 -15.06 15.90
N ARG A 432 -5.30 -14.97 16.64
CA ARG A 432 -6.46 -14.10 16.36
C ARG A 432 -6.62 -12.98 17.38
N ARG A 433 -5.72 -12.88 18.36
CA ARG A 433 -5.84 -11.97 19.51
C ARG A 433 -6.06 -10.52 19.10
N ASP A 434 -5.47 -10.08 18.00
CA ASP A 434 -5.64 -8.73 17.46
C ASP A 434 -7.10 -8.34 17.19
N LEU A 435 -8.00 -9.30 16.97
CA LEU A 435 -9.44 -9.03 16.80
C LEU A 435 -10.06 -8.35 18.02
N LEU A 436 -9.52 -8.56 19.23
CA LEU A 436 -9.95 -7.89 20.45
C LEU A 436 -9.76 -6.37 20.36
N GLY A 437 -8.84 -5.88 19.51
CA GLY A 437 -8.69 -4.45 19.25
C GLY A 437 -9.95 -3.78 18.66
N ILE A 438 -10.91 -4.54 18.10
CA ILE A 438 -12.22 -4.01 17.72
C ILE A 438 -13.02 -3.65 18.97
N THR A 439 -13.09 -4.56 19.95
CA THR A 439 -13.89 -4.38 21.15
C THR A 439 -13.24 -3.36 22.07
N ASP A 440 -11.92 -3.41 22.24
CA ASP A 440 -11.17 -2.50 23.10
C ASP A 440 -11.24 -1.05 22.59
N TRP A 441 -11.32 -0.84 21.26
CA TRP A 441 -11.51 0.50 20.70
C TRP A 441 -12.95 0.97 20.88
N LEU A 442 -13.95 0.13 20.59
CA LEU A 442 -15.36 0.48 20.72
C LEU A 442 -15.75 0.79 22.16
N GLU A 443 -15.28 0.01 23.15
CA GLU A 443 -15.54 0.21 24.58
C GLU A 443 -15.04 1.59 25.03
N ARG A 444 -13.80 1.97 24.65
CA ARG A 444 -13.24 3.29 24.98
C ARG A 444 -13.97 4.48 24.35
N GLU A 445 -14.67 4.28 23.24
CA GLU A 445 -15.42 5.36 22.58
C GLU A 445 -16.85 5.51 23.12
N ILE A 446 -17.30 4.62 24.01
CA ILE A 446 -18.63 4.68 24.63
C ILE A 446 -18.61 4.75 26.17
N ASP A 447 -17.44 4.58 26.78
CA ASP A 447 -17.15 4.95 28.17
C ASP A 447 -17.09 6.48 28.32
#